data_AF-A0A9E3E4W2-F1
#
_entry.id   AF-A0A9E3E4W2-F1
#
_cell.length_a   1.000
_cell.length_b   1.000
_cell.length_c   1.000
_cell.angle_alpha   90.00
_cell.angle_beta   90.00
_cell.angle_gamma   90.00
#
_symmetry.space_group_name_H-M   'P 1'
#
loop_
_entity.id
_entity.type
_entity.pdbx_description
1 polymer ?
#
loop_
_entity_poly.entity_id
_entity_poly.type
_entity_poly.pdbx_seq_one_letter_code
_entity_poly.pdbx_strand_id
1 'polypeptide(L)' 'EEVVQGARQAVELTNNQYSAGVVSYLNVITAQATALNNERTAVNLAGQRLTASVGLIRALGGGWSAAELPKR' A
#
# COMPACT_ATOMS: atom_id res chain seq x y z
N GLU A 1 4.95 -2.75 6.26
CA GLU A 1 5.96 -2.86 5.18
C GLU A 1 6.47 -4.29 5.00
N GLU A 2 6.64 -5.04 6.08
CA GLU A 2 7.05 -6.46 6.08
C GLU A 2 6.34 -7.33 5.02
N VAL A 3 5.01 -7.22 4.89
CA VAL A 3 4.22 -7.99 3.92
C VAL A 3 4.54 -7.64 2.45
N VAL A 4 4.92 -6.38 2.16
CA VAL A 4 5.35 -5.96 0.82
C VAL A 4 6.77 -6.45 0.54
N GLN A 5 7.67 -6.35 1.53
CA GLN A 5 9.04 -6.83 1.42
C GLN A 5 9.10 -8.35 1.23
N GLY A 6 8.34 -9.11 2.01
CA GLY A 6 8.27 -10.58 1.85
C GLY A 6 7.73 -11.00 0.49
N ALA A 7 6.73 -10.29 -0.05
CA ALA A 7 6.22 -10.60 -1.39
C ALA A 7 7.23 -10.27 -2.50
N ARG A 8 8.05 -9.21 -2.34
CA ARG A 8 9.15 -8.92 -3.27
C ARG A 8 10.24 -9.99 -3.23
N GLN A 9 10.60 -10.46 -2.04
CA GLN A 9 11.53 -11.59 -1.88
C GLN A 9 10.99 -12.87 -2.51
N ALA A 10 9.67 -13.12 -2.42
CA ALA A 10 9.04 -14.26 -3.08
C ALA A 10 9.12 -14.16 -4.62
N VAL A 11 8.98 -12.97 -5.19
CA VAL A 11 9.19 -12.75 -6.63
C VAL A 11 10.63 -13.04 -7.03
N GLU A 12 11.60 -12.56 -6.25
CA GLU A 12 13.02 -12.82 -6.52
C GLU A 12 13.35 -14.32 -6.46
N LEU A 13 12.87 -15.00 -5.42
CA LEU A 13 13.05 -16.45 -5.26
C LEU A 13 12.44 -17.25 -6.41
N THR A 14 11.20 -16.94 -6.80
CA THR A 14 10.52 -17.66 -7.89
C THR A 14 11.17 -17.40 -9.24
N ASN A 15 11.72 -16.20 -9.47
CA ASN A 15 12.45 -15.88 -10.69
C ASN A 15 13.79 -16.66 -10.77
N ASN A 16 14.48 -16.80 -9.64
CA ASN A 16 15.69 -17.63 -9.54
C ASN A 16 15.38 -19.11 -9.80
N GLN A 17 14.29 -19.64 -9.21
CA GLN A 17 13.87 -21.02 -9.42
C GLN A 17 13.45 -21.27 -10.88
N TYR A 18 12.76 -20.31 -11.52
CA TYR A 18 12.40 -20.41 -12.94
C TYR A 18 13.65 -20.42 -13.82
N SER A 19 14.60 -19.52 -13.56
CA SER A 19 15.87 -19.46 -14.30
C SER A 19 16.70 -20.72 -14.12
N ALA A 20 16.60 -21.37 -12.96
CA ALA A 20 17.21 -22.67 -12.67
C ALA A 20 16.42 -23.87 -13.23
N GLY A 21 15.26 -23.65 -13.87
CA GLY A 21 14.39 -24.70 -14.41
C GLY A 21 13.65 -25.53 -13.36
N VAL A 22 13.60 -25.07 -12.10
CA VAL A 22 13.00 -25.78 -10.96
C VAL A 22 11.49 -25.57 -10.91
N VAL A 23 10.99 -24.45 -11.43
CA VAL A 23 9.57 -24.11 -11.45
C VAL A 23 9.12 -23.56 -12.79
N SER A 24 7.82 -23.68 -13.07
CA SER A 24 7.18 -23.04 -14.23
C SER A 24 7.11 -21.52 -14.05
N TYR A 25 7.11 -20.79 -15.17
CA TYR A 25 6.91 -19.34 -15.20
C TYR A 25 5.57 -18.91 -14.55
N LEU A 26 4.58 -19.81 -14.50
CA LEU A 26 3.32 -19.56 -13.79
C LEU A 26 3.56 -19.18 -12.32
N ASN A 27 4.55 -19.79 -11.66
CA ASN A 27 4.87 -19.49 -10.26
C ASN A 27 5.41 -18.05 -10.10
N VAL A 28 6.17 -17.57 -11.08
CA VAL A 28 6.65 -16.18 -11.11
C VAL A 28 5.48 -15.22 -11.24
N ILE A 29 4.52 -15.50 -12.13
CA ILE A 29 3.33 -14.67 -12.30
C ILE A 29 2.48 -14.66 -11.02
N THR A 30 2.28 -15.81 -10.38
CA THR A 30 1.53 -15.88 -9.11
C THR A 30 2.21 -15.08 -8.00
N ALA A 31 3.55 -15.15 -7.90
CA ALA A 31 4.30 -14.35 -6.94
C ALA A 31 4.18 -12.84 -7.24
N GLN A 32 4.30 -12.44 -8.52
CA GLN A 32 4.14 -11.05 -8.94
C GLN A 32 2.74 -10.52 -8.68
N ALA A 33 1.69 -11.30 -8.94
CA ALA A 33 0.31 -10.93 -8.66
C ALA A 33 0.09 -10.69 -7.15
N THR A 34 0.68 -11.54 -6.31
CA THR A 34 0.64 -11.40 -4.85
C THR A 34 1.36 -10.13 -4.40
N ALA A 35 2.55 -9.86 -4.95
CA ALA A 35 3.31 -8.65 -4.66
C ALA A 35 2.53 -7.38 -5.03
N LEU A 36 1.95 -7.33 -6.24
CA LEU A 36 1.13 -6.21 -6.69
C LEU A 36 -0.09 -5.98 -5.79
N ASN A 37 -0.76 -7.04 -5.35
CA ASN A 37 -1.88 -6.93 -4.43
C ASN A 37 -1.45 -6.33 -3.07
N ASN A 38 -0.30 -6.77 -2.54
CA ASN A 38 0.22 -6.25 -1.28
C ASN A 38 0.61 -4.77 -1.38
N GLU A 39 1.21 -4.35 -2.50
CA GLU A 39 1.52 -2.95 -2.76
C GLU A 39 0.26 -2.08 -2.81
N ARG A 40 -0.79 -2.56 -3.51
CA ARG A 40 -2.10 -1.87 -3.53
C ARG A 40 -2.71 -1.75 -2.14
N THR A 41 -2.67 -2.81 -1.34
CA THR A 41 -3.17 -2.77 0.06
C THR A 41 -2.40 -1.74 0.89
N ALA A 42 -1.07 -1.66 0.74
CA ALA A 42 -0.27 -0.68 1.45
C ALA A 42 -0.65 0.77 1.09
N VAL A 43 -0.85 1.05 -0.20
CA VAL A 43 -1.32 2.37 -0.68
C VAL A 43 -2.71 2.69 -0.14
N ASN A 44 -3.64 1.73 -0.19
CA ASN A 44 -4.99 1.92 0.34
C ASN A 44 -4.98 2.21 1.85
N LEU A 45 -4.15 1.50 2.62
CA LEU A 45 -4.00 1.74 4.05
C LEU A 45 -3.43 3.13 4.34
N ALA A 46 -2.47 3.60 3.54
CA ALA A 46 -1.96 4.96 3.65
C ALA A 46 -3.06 6.00 3.36
N GLY A 47 -3.88 5.77 2.33
CA GLY A 47 -5.05 6.59 2.02
C GLY A 47 -6.05 6.63 3.17
N GLN A 48 -6.40 5.48 3.73
CA GLN A 48 -7.30 5.38 4.89
C GLN A 48 -6.77 6.14 6.10
N ARG A 49 -5.45 6.06 6.37
CA ARG A 49 -4.80 6.84 7.44
C ARG A 49 -4.95 8.34 7.21
N LEU A 50 -4.73 8.82 5.98
CA LEU A 50 -4.91 10.24 5.66
C LEU A 50 -6.37 10.67 5.85
N THR A 51 -7.33 9.89 5.38
CA THR A 51 -8.77 10.17 5.59
C THR A 51 -9.12 10.17 7.08
N ALA A 52 -8.60 9.22 7.86
CA ALA A 52 -8.82 9.16 9.30
C ALA A 52 -8.21 10.39 10.01
N SER A 53 -7.02 10.83 9.61
CA SER A 53 -6.40 12.06 10.13
C SER A 53 -7.26 13.29 9.84
N VAL A 54 -7.77 13.45 8.62
CA VAL A 54 -8.68 14.54 8.27
C VAL A 54 -9.99 14.45 9.08
N GLY A 55 -10.53 13.25 9.26
CA GLY A 55 -11.70 12.99 10.09
C GLY A 55 -11.49 13.41 11.55
N LEU A 56 -10.32 13.09 12.12
CA LEU A 56 -9.93 13.50 13.46
C LEU A 56 -9.79 15.01 13.57
N ILE A 57 -9.11 15.66 12.62
CA ILE A 57 -8.98 17.13 12.57
C ILE A 57 -10.37 17.77 12.57
N ARG A 58 -11.29 17.27 11.75
CA ARG A 58 -12.68 17.75 11.69
C ARG A 58 -13.42 17.53 13.01
N ALA A 59 -13.28 16.35 13.63
CA ALA A 59 -13.98 15.98 14.86
C ALA A 59 -13.50 16.79 16.08
N LEU A 60 -12.22 17.16 16.13
CA LEU A 60 -11.63 18.01 17.17
C LEU A 60 -12.00 19.50 17.02
N GLY A 61 -13.04 19.79 16.23
CA GLY A 61 -13.54 21.14 16.04
C GLY A 61 -12.89 21.89 14.89
N GLY A 62 -12.08 21.21 14.06
CA GLY A 62 -11.49 21.68 12.81
C GLY A 62 -11.09 23.15 12.85
N GLY A 63 -9.81 23.46 13.04
CA GLY A 63 -9.25 24.83 13.16
C GLY A 63 -9.53 25.82 12.02
N TRP A 64 -10.59 25.62 11.25
CA TRP A 64 -11.43 26.61 10.61
C TRP A 64 -12.64 26.94 11.49
N SER A 65 -12.48 27.84 12.46
CA SER A 65 -13.63 28.64 12.87
C SER A 65 -14.00 29.52 11.69
N ALA A 66 -15.27 29.52 11.25
CA ALA A 66 -15.73 30.44 10.20
C ALA A 66 -15.49 31.93 10.57
N ALA A 67 -15.20 32.22 11.84
CA ALA A 67 -14.79 33.53 12.33
C ALA A 67 -13.33 33.92 11.98
N GLU A 68 -12.46 32.97 11.62
CA GLU A 68 -11.04 33.18 11.26
C GLU A 68 -10.82 33.28 9.74
N LEU A 69 -11.88 33.09 8.94
CA LEU A 69 -11.82 33.31 7.50
C LEU A 69 -11.81 34.82 7.20
N PRO A 70 -10.87 35.32 6.37
CA PRO A 70 -10.87 36.72 5.97
C PRO A 70 -12.21 37.05 5.30
N LYS A 71 -12.98 37.95 5.92
CA LYS A 71 -14.20 38.47 5.32
C LYS A 71 -13.81 39.27 4.07
N ARG A 72 -14.42 38.91 2.94
CA ARG A 72 -14.34 39.67 1.69
C ARG A 72 -14.91 41.06 1.85
#